data_AF-A0A7S2F7E2-F1
#
_entry.id   AF-A0A7S2F7E2-F1
#
_cell.length_a   1.000
_cell.length_b   1.000
_cell.length_c   1.000
_cell.angle_alpha   90.00
_cell.angle_beta   90.00
_cell.angle_gamma   90.00
#
_symmetry.space_group_name_H-M   'P 1'
#
loop_
_entity.id
_entity.type
_entity.pdbx_description
1 polymer ?
#
loop_
_entity_poly.entity_id
_entity_poly.type
_entity_poly.pdbx_seq_one_letter_code
_entity_poly.pdbx_strand_id
1 'polypeptide(L)'
;GEGVVDPKLVNIVKSHWPERRGWCTHEVQRAIIVVRNPFDAIDSYFNMALTNTHHLSLAEEVYEQFSELWEDMMRSEAVVWRQFHEFWLKQDIPMMVVRYEDLRRHTDKTLRTLCAWIETPLADSAASLAAMPDHLAKTLAQLENEKKSSPYTPRVGRIGRALHRLSDELTEEVCTASGKMLINFGYHPTLCSFPTNEKPPRPERCIRPGRGAQCVAMLNDRREKDLRGTDNRFGRYMTTFRKMHTKGDTEPLPVVSGTPYCIKVSPSPSGEHA
;
A
#
# COMPACT_ATOMS: atom_id res chain seq x y z
N GLY A 1 8.00 0.18 -14.98
CA GLY A 1 7.42 0.20 -16.32
C GLY A 1 7.14 1.63 -16.67
N GLU A 2 8.19 2.38 -16.95
CA GLU A 2 8.14 3.75 -17.46
C GLU A 2 9.01 3.66 -18.71
N GLY A 3 8.42 3.61 -19.90
CA GLY A 3 9.20 3.34 -21.11
C GLY A 3 8.41 3.56 -22.39
N VAL A 4 7.11 3.22 -22.39
CA VAL A 4 6.18 3.63 -23.45
C VAL A 4 5.32 4.76 -22.90
N VAL A 5 5.31 5.89 -23.60
CA VAL A 5 4.65 7.14 -23.18
C VAL A 5 3.69 7.68 -24.24
N ASP A 6 3.49 6.94 -25.33
CA ASP A 6 2.57 7.32 -26.40
C ASP A 6 1.13 7.26 -25.87
N PRO A 7 0.41 8.40 -25.78
CA PRO A 7 -0.97 8.44 -25.28
C PRO A 7 -1.94 7.57 -26.09
N LYS A 8 -1.61 7.21 -27.34
CA LYS A 8 -2.43 6.34 -28.20
C LYS A 8 -2.26 4.86 -27.88
N LEU A 9 -1.19 4.49 -27.18
CA LEU A 9 -0.82 3.09 -26.91
C LEU A 9 -0.86 2.74 -25.42
N VAL A 10 -0.84 3.74 -24.53
CA VAL A 10 -0.80 3.55 -23.07
C VAL A 10 -2.20 3.66 -22.48
N ASN A 11 -2.77 2.52 -22.11
CA ASN A 11 -4.08 2.46 -21.44
C ASN A 11 -3.99 2.41 -19.91
N ILE A 12 -2.81 2.09 -19.35
CA ILE A 12 -2.59 1.94 -17.91
C ILE A 12 -1.24 2.54 -17.53
N VAL A 13 -1.23 3.43 -16.54
CA VAL A 13 -0.02 4.04 -15.98
C VAL A 13 0.11 3.64 -14.50
N LYS A 14 1.22 3.01 -14.13
CA LYS A 14 1.60 2.80 -12.73
C LYS A 14 2.36 4.04 -12.25
N SER A 15 2.00 4.57 -11.09
CA SER A 15 2.72 5.71 -10.50
C SER A 15 2.74 5.66 -8.97
N HIS A 16 3.74 6.33 -8.40
CA HIS A 16 3.82 6.68 -6.98
C HIS A 16 3.65 8.19 -6.76
N TRP A 17 3.29 8.97 -7.79
CA TRP A 17 2.97 10.39 -7.65
C TRP A 17 1.85 10.62 -6.63
N PRO A 18 1.93 11.64 -5.74
CA PRO A 18 2.98 12.65 -5.63
C PRO A 18 4.10 12.33 -4.62
N GLU A 19 4.21 11.09 -4.13
CA GLU A 19 5.33 10.70 -3.26
C GLU A 19 6.67 10.85 -4.00
N ARG A 20 6.69 10.42 -5.27
CA ARG A 20 7.82 10.58 -6.16
C ARG A 20 7.37 10.96 -7.56
N ARG A 21 8.01 11.97 -8.13
CA ARG A 21 7.88 12.33 -9.54
C ARG A 21 8.43 11.24 -10.47
N GLY A 22 7.61 10.84 -11.43
CA GLY A 22 8.01 10.04 -12.58
C GLY A 22 8.70 10.88 -13.67
N TRP A 23 9.07 10.24 -14.77
CA TRP A 23 9.81 10.89 -15.86
C TRP A 23 9.00 11.95 -16.62
N CYS A 24 7.73 11.67 -16.94
CA CYS A 24 6.90 12.53 -17.77
C CYS A 24 5.49 12.70 -17.20
N THR A 25 4.84 13.78 -17.63
CA THR A 25 3.48 14.13 -17.26
C THR A 25 2.49 13.31 -18.09
N HIS A 26 1.42 12.84 -17.45
CA HIS A 26 0.34 12.11 -18.11
C HIS A 26 -1.02 12.65 -17.70
N GLU A 27 -1.93 12.70 -18.65
CA GLU A 27 -3.35 12.89 -18.38
C GLU A 27 -3.96 11.56 -17.97
N VAL A 28 -4.69 11.55 -16.85
CA VAL A 28 -5.44 10.38 -16.40
C VAL A 28 -6.91 10.74 -16.20
N GLN A 29 -7.79 9.86 -16.65
CA GLN A 29 -9.25 10.04 -16.58
C GLN A 29 -9.89 9.25 -15.44
N ARG A 30 -9.13 8.33 -14.83
CA ARG A 30 -9.59 7.42 -13.79
C ARG A 30 -8.39 6.91 -12.98
N ALA A 31 -8.58 6.66 -11.69
CA ALA A 31 -7.51 6.18 -10.82
C ALA A 31 -7.93 5.00 -9.94
N ILE A 32 -7.06 4.00 -9.85
CA ILE A 32 -7.14 2.91 -8.86
C ILE A 32 -6.10 3.20 -7.79
N ILE A 33 -6.55 3.44 -6.56
CA ILE A 33 -5.67 3.69 -5.42
C ILE A 33 -5.58 2.42 -4.60
N VAL A 34 -4.41 1.76 -4.65
CA VAL A 34 -4.13 0.61 -3.79
C VAL A 34 -3.57 1.12 -2.47
N VAL A 35 -4.33 0.94 -1.40
CA VAL A 35 -3.93 1.31 -0.03
C VAL A 35 -3.60 0.07 0.78
N ARG A 36 -2.58 0.16 1.63
CA ARG A 36 -2.23 -0.82 2.66
C ARG A 36 -2.18 -0.11 4.00
N ASN A 37 -2.46 -0.82 5.09
CA ASN A 37 -2.30 -0.26 6.43
C ASN A 37 -0.89 0.32 6.60
N PRO A 38 -0.76 1.52 7.21
CA PRO A 38 0.53 2.23 7.24
C PRO A 38 1.59 1.45 8.02
N PHE A 39 1.21 0.74 9.09
CA PHE A 39 2.15 -0.06 9.89
C PHE A 39 2.92 -1.08 9.04
N ASP A 40 2.19 -1.95 8.32
CA ASP A 40 2.80 -2.94 7.46
C ASP A 40 3.42 -2.36 6.18
N ALA A 41 2.87 -1.24 5.67
CA ALA A 41 3.42 -0.57 4.49
C ALA A 41 4.82 -0.01 4.78
N ILE A 42 4.99 0.64 5.94
CA ILE A 42 6.25 1.24 6.37
C ILE A 42 7.25 0.14 6.75
N ASP A 43 6.85 -0.89 7.49
CA ASP A 43 7.69 -2.07 7.74
C ASP A 43 8.17 -2.70 6.43
N SER A 44 7.26 -2.87 5.47
CA SER A 44 7.59 -3.38 4.16
C SER A 44 8.62 -2.50 3.44
N TYR A 45 8.45 -1.17 3.54
CA TYR A 45 9.35 -0.20 2.93
C TYR A 45 10.73 -0.20 3.60
N PHE A 46 10.82 -0.23 4.93
CA PHE A 46 12.08 -0.29 5.67
C PHE A 46 12.93 -1.49 5.26
N ASN A 47 12.34 -2.69 5.26
CA ASN A 47 13.01 -3.89 4.78
C ASN A 47 13.45 -3.77 3.32
N MET A 48 12.59 -3.26 2.43
CA MET A 48 12.93 -3.11 1.02
C MET A 48 14.07 -2.12 0.84
N ALA A 49 14.08 -1.02 1.60
CA ALA A 49 15.07 0.03 1.51
C ALA A 49 16.45 -0.43 2.01
N LEU A 50 16.50 -1.28 3.03
CA LEU A 50 17.74 -1.79 3.62
C LEU A 50 18.25 -3.11 3.00
N THR A 51 17.38 -3.91 2.38
CA THR A 51 17.80 -5.11 1.63
C THR A 51 17.95 -4.89 0.13
N ASN A 52 17.34 -3.82 -0.41
CA ASN A 52 17.14 -3.61 -1.84
C ASN A 52 16.48 -4.80 -2.56
N THR A 53 15.61 -5.50 -1.84
CA THR A 53 14.83 -6.62 -2.38
C THR A 53 13.38 -6.55 -1.89
N HIS A 54 12.48 -7.19 -2.64
CA HIS A 54 11.07 -7.31 -2.28
C HIS A 54 10.72 -8.60 -1.52
N HIS A 55 11.69 -9.51 -1.32
CA HIS A 55 11.45 -10.86 -0.82
C HIS A 55 12.11 -11.16 0.53
N LEU A 56 13.25 -10.54 0.85
CA LEU A 56 13.96 -10.74 2.11
C LEU A 56 13.34 -9.91 3.24
N SER A 57 13.39 -10.38 4.47
CA SER A 57 13.13 -9.56 5.67
C SER A 57 14.42 -9.40 6.45
N LEU A 58 14.65 -8.23 7.04
CA LEU A 58 15.73 -8.02 7.99
C LEU A 58 15.53 -8.91 9.21
N ALA A 59 16.65 -9.32 9.80
CA ALA A 59 16.64 -9.99 11.10
C ALA A 59 16.33 -8.97 12.22
N GLU A 60 15.84 -9.43 13.37
CA GLU A 60 15.36 -8.51 14.44
C GLU A 60 16.51 -7.68 15.03
N GLU A 61 17.73 -8.22 15.07
CA GLU A 61 18.93 -7.49 15.51
C GLU A 61 19.21 -6.23 14.67
N VAL A 62 18.73 -6.18 13.42
CA VAL A 62 18.86 -4.99 12.56
C VAL A 62 17.86 -3.91 12.98
N TYR A 63 16.65 -4.30 13.41
CA TYR A 63 15.68 -3.36 13.96
C TYR A 63 16.16 -2.81 15.30
N GLU A 64 16.78 -3.64 16.14
CA GLU A 64 17.40 -3.22 17.40
C GLU A 64 18.56 -2.26 17.14
N GLN A 65 19.46 -2.61 16.20
CA GLN A 65 20.61 -1.80 15.82
C GLN A 65 20.20 -0.42 15.25
N PHE A 66 19.12 -0.38 14.48
CA PHE A 66 18.63 0.83 13.81
C PHE A 66 17.28 1.31 14.35
N SER A 67 17.05 1.14 15.65
CA SER A 67 15.78 1.48 16.30
C SER A 67 15.40 2.95 16.10
N GLU A 68 16.31 3.89 16.33
CA GLU A 68 16.09 5.32 16.10
C GLU A 68 15.67 5.61 14.64
N LEU A 69 16.38 5.03 13.67
CA LEU A 69 16.04 5.18 12.25
C LEU A 69 14.66 4.60 11.93
N TRP A 70 14.33 3.44 12.50
CA TRP A 70 13.05 2.76 12.33
C TRP A 70 11.90 3.61 12.88
N GLU A 71 12.02 4.12 14.10
CA GLU A 71 10.99 4.96 14.73
C GLU A 71 10.80 6.28 13.97
N ASP A 72 11.89 6.95 13.59
CA ASP A 72 11.82 8.17 12.78
C ASP A 72 11.16 7.90 11.42
N MET A 73 11.45 6.74 10.81
CA MET A 73 10.79 6.34 9.56
C MET A 73 9.29 6.14 9.79
N MET A 74 8.89 5.45 10.87
CA MET A 74 7.48 5.26 11.21
C MET A 74 6.74 6.59 11.34
N ARG A 75 7.30 7.57 12.06
CA ARG A 75 6.72 8.91 12.23
C ARG A 75 6.62 9.65 10.90
N SER A 76 7.72 9.71 10.14
CA SER A 76 7.78 10.45 8.87
C SER A 76 6.89 9.84 7.79
N GLU A 77 6.97 8.51 7.61
CA GLU A 77 6.23 7.82 6.55
C GLU A 77 4.73 7.76 6.82
N ALA A 78 4.29 7.80 8.09
CA ALA A 78 2.87 7.94 8.41
C ALA A 78 2.29 9.27 7.89
N VAL A 79 3.06 10.36 7.98
CA VAL A 79 2.67 11.66 7.42
C VAL A 79 2.60 11.61 5.89
N VAL A 80 3.62 11.03 5.24
CA VAL A 80 3.66 10.87 3.77
C VAL A 80 2.49 10.00 3.30
N TRP A 81 2.22 8.89 3.99
CA TRP A 81 1.09 8.01 3.73
C TRP A 81 -0.22 8.79 3.78
N ARG A 82 -0.47 9.58 4.83
CA ARG A 82 -1.68 10.42 4.93
C ARG A 82 -1.78 11.40 3.77
N GLN A 83 -0.72 12.18 3.52
CA GLN A 83 -0.70 13.22 2.48
C GLN A 83 -0.93 12.66 1.08
N PHE A 84 -0.36 11.48 0.77
CA PHE A 84 -0.56 10.79 -0.49
C PHE A 84 -2.04 10.45 -0.71
N HIS A 85 -2.69 9.85 0.29
CA HIS A 85 -4.10 9.49 0.17
C HIS A 85 -5.01 10.73 0.14
N GLU A 86 -4.71 11.76 0.95
CA GLU A 86 -5.43 13.03 0.90
C GLU A 86 -5.32 13.72 -0.46
N PHE A 87 -4.15 13.67 -1.10
CA PHE A 87 -3.95 14.22 -2.44
C PHE A 87 -4.86 13.54 -3.46
N TRP A 88 -4.81 12.21 -3.52
CA TRP A 88 -5.61 11.45 -4.48
C TRP A 88 -7.10 11.58 -4.20
N LEU A 89 -7.51 11.52 -2.94
CA LEU A 89 -8.91 11.71 -2.54
C LEU A 89 -9.43 13.13 -2.76
N LYS A 90 -8.60 14.11 -3.15
CA LYS A 90 -9.05 15.45 -3.57
C LYS A 90 -9.29 15.56 -5.08
N GLN A 91 -8.69 14.67 -5.88
CA GLN A 91 -8.78 14.71 -7.34
C GLN A 91 -10.21 14.57 -7.84
N ASP A 92 -10.51 15.20 -8.97
CA ASP A 92 -11.87 15.27 -9.53
C ASP A 92 -12.21 14.13 -10.50
N ILE A 93 -11.27 13.22 -10.72
CA ILE A 93 -11.47 12.03 -11.55
C ILE A 93 -12.22 10.91 -10.81
N PRO A 94 -12.95 10.04 -11.52
CA PRO A 94 -13.45 8.79 -10.97
C PRO A 94 -12.32 7.97 -10.32
N MET A 95 -12.57 7.48 -9.12
CA MET A 95 -11.58 6.78 -8.32
C MET A 95 -12.13 5.53 -7.67
N MET A 96 -11.35 4.45 -7.68
CA MET A 96 -11.60 3.26 -6.89
C MET A 96 -10.48 3.05 -5.88
N VAL A 97 -10.82 2.98 -4.60
CA VAL A 97 -9.89 2.60 -3.52
C VAL A 97 -9.95 1.09 -3.33
N VAL A 98 -8.80 0.43 -3.39
CA VAL A 98 -8.64 -1.01 -3.21
C VAL A 98 -7.69 -1.25 -2.05
N ARG A 99 -8.16 -1.90 -0.99
CA ARG A 99 -7.30 -2.25 0.14
C ARG A 99 -6.52 -3.52 -0.13
N TYR A 100 -5.24 -3.51 0.19
CA TYR A 100 -4.38 -4.68 0.11
C TYR A 100 -4.94 -5.86 0.93
N GLU A 101 -5.51 -5.57 2.09
CA GLU A 101 -6.09 -6.55 3.00
C GLU A 101 -7.32 -7.23 2.38
N ASP A 102 -8.16 -6.48 1.65
CA ASP A 102 -9.32 -7.03 0.92
C ASP A 102 -8.88 -7.85 -0.29
N LEU A 103 -7.83 -7.41 -1.01
CA LEU A 103 -7.20 -8.19 -2.07
C LEU A 103 -6.63 -9.52 -1.54
N ARG A 104 -6.21 -9.59 -0.28
CA ARG A 104 -5.68 -10.82 0.33
C ARG A 104 -6.80 -11.73 0.85
N ARG A 105 -7.74 -11.19 1.62
CA ARG A 105 -8.82 -11.95 2.27
C ARG A 105 -9.93 -12.34 1.30
N HIS A 106 -10.20 -11.51 0.30
CA HIS A 106 -11.32 -11.65 -0.63
C HIS A 106 -10.87 -11.43 -2.08
N THR A 107 -9.74 -12.04 -2.46
CA THR A 107 -9.08 -11.86 -3.77
C THR A 107 -10.07 -11.87 -4.94
N ASP A 108 -10.84 -12.95 -5.08
CA ASP A 108 -11.79 -13.14 -6.18
C ASP A 108 -12.83 -12.00 -6.23
N LYS A 109 -13.54 -11.75 -5.13
CA LYS A 109 -14.54 -10.68 -5.04
C LYS A 109 -13.95 -9.30 -5.33
N THR A 110 -12.78 -8.99 -4.80
CA THR A 110 -12.13 -7.70 -4.96
C THR A 110 -11.68 -7.47 -6.41
N LEU A 111 -11.06 -8.46 -7.04
CA LEU A 111 -10.68 -8.40 -8.44
C LEU A 111 -11.90 -8.32 -9.36
N ARG A 112 -12.97 -9.05 -9.04
CA ARG A 112 -14.22 -8.96 -9.81
C ARG A 112 -14.81 -7.57 -9.81
N THR A 113 -14.88 -6.97 -8.62
CA THR A 113 -15.37 -5.59 -8.45
C THR A 113 -14.49 -4.60 -9.22
N LEU A 114 -13.17 -4.80 -9.18
CA LEU A 114 -12.21 -3.96 -9.89
C LEU A 114 -12.39 -4.05 -11.42
N CYS A 115 -12.50 -5.26 -11.97
CA CYS A 115 -12.70 -5.44 -13.41
C CYS A 115 -14.02 -4.84 -13.89
N ALA A 116 -15.12 -5.11 -13.17
CA ALA A 116 -16.42 -4.52 -13.50
C ALA A 116 -16.35 -2.97 -13.49
N TRP A 117 -15.65 -2.39 -12.50
CA TRP A 117 -15.47 -0.94 -12.44
C TRP A 117 -14.62 -0.40 -13.59
N ILE A 118 -13.53 -1.08 -13.97
CA ILE A 118 -12.69 -0.68 -15.12
C ILE A 118 -13.50 -0.70 -16.42
N GLU A 119 -14.33 -1.73 -16.63
CA GLU A 119 -15.12 -1.89 -17.85
C GLU A 119 -16.35 -0.97 -17.91
N THR A 120 -16.78 -0.41 -16.77
CA THR A 120 -17.87 0.57 -16.73
C THR A 120 -17.47 1.83 -17.51
N PRO A 121 -18.27 2.31 -18.48
CA PRO A 121 -18.01 3.56 -19.18
C PRO A 121 -17.82 4.74 -18.23
N LEU A 122 -16.96 5.71 -18.57
CA LEU A 122 -16.71 6.89 -17.71
C LEU A 122 -17.98 7.70 -17.43
N ALA A 123 -18.86 7.82 -18.42
CA ALA A 123 -20.16 8.48 -18.32
C ALA A 123 -21.10 7.83 -17.29
N ASP A 124 -20.92 6.53 -17.04
CA ASP A 124 -21.77 5.69 -16.20
C ASP A 124 -21.06 5.23 -14.92
N SER A 125 -19.92 5.85 -14.56
CA SER A 125 -19.08 5.40 -13.43
C SER A 125 -19.75 5.45 -12.04
N ALA A 126 -20.97 6.00 -11.94
CA ALA A 126 -21.85 5.94 -10.77
C ALA A 126 -22.93 4.83 -10.86
N ALA A 127 -23.15 4.21 -12.02
CA ALA A 127 -24.19 3.23 -12.28
C ALA A 127 -23.70 1.79 -12.07
N SER A 128 -24.23 1.17 -11.01
CA SER A 128 -24.43 -0.26 -10.79
C SER A 128 -23.38 -1.26 -11.30
N LEU A 129 -22.55 -1.74 -10.37
CA LEU A 129 -21.69 -2.94 -10.48
C LEU A 129 -22.47 -4.27 -10.70
N ALA A 130 -23.73 -4.23 -11.11
CA ALA A 130 -24.62 -5.40 -11.14
C ALA A 130 -24.44 -6.29 -12.38
N ALA A 131 -23.83 -5.79 -13.45
CA ALA A 131 -23.56 -6.58 -14.65
C ALA A 131 -22.13 -7.13 -14.60
N MET A 132 -22.01 -8.46 -14.54
CA MET A 132 -20.74 -9.17 -14.50
C MET A 132 -20.37 -9.63 -15.92
N PRO A 133 -19.21 -9.24 -16.47
CA PRO A 133 -18.75 -9.72 -17.77
C PRO A 133 -18.25 -11.17 -17.72
N ASP A 134 -18.64 -11.99 -18.69
CA ASP A 134 -18.24 -13.41 -18.83
C ASP A 134 -16.72 -13.62 -18.95
N HIS A 135 -15.98 -12.59 -19.36
CA HIS A 135 -14.53 -12.65 -19.56
C HIS A 135 -13.71 -12.67 -18.25
N LEU A 136 -14.31 -12.28 -17.13
CA LEU A 136 -13.65 -12.15 -15.83
C LEU A 136 -13.19 -13.48 -15.23
N ALA A 137 -13.94 -14.57 -15.47
CA ALA A 137 -13.53 -15.91 -15.06
C ALA A 137 -12.24 -16.35 -15.79
N LYS A 138 -12.10 -16.00 -17.07
CA LYS A 138 -10.90 -16.28 -17.86
C LYS A 138 -9.71 -15.45 -17.37
N THR A 139 -9.92 -14.17 -17.06
CA THR A 139 -8.88 -13.29 -16.49
C THR A 139 -8.37 -13.82 -15.15
N LEU A 140 -9.26 -14.25 -14.25
CA LEU A 140 -8.87 -14.82 -12.95
C LEU A 140 -8.07 -16.13 -13.11
N ALA A 141 -8.50 -17.02 -14.01
CA ALA A 141 -7.77 -18.25 -14.32
C ALA A 141 -6.38 -17.97 -14.91
N GLN A 142 -6.27 -16.95 -15.76
CA GLN A 142 -4.99 -16.53 -16.33
C GLN A 142 -4.04 -15.94 -15.27
N LEU A 143 -4.55 -15.12 -14.34
CA LEU A 143 -3.78 -14.59 -13.22
C LEU A 143 -3.23 -15.69 -12.29
N GLU A 144 -3.98 -16.77 -12.09
CA GLU A 144 -3.50 -17.93 -11.32
C GLU A 144 -2.36 -18.67 -12.02
N ASN A 145 -2.41 -18.77 -13.35
CA ASN A 145 -1.33 -19.35 -14.14
C ASN A 145 -0.09 -18.45 -14.16
N GLU A 146 -0.27 -17.13 -14.31
CA GLU A 146 0.82 -16.15 -14.26
C GLU A 146 1.50 -16.08 -12.88
N LYS A 147 0.77 -16.29 -11.78
CA LYS A 147 1.38 -16.42 -10.44
C LYS A 147 2.37 -17.57 -10.35
N LYS A 148 2.16 -18.66 -11.10
CA LYS A 148 3.06 -19.83 -11.10
C LYS A 148 4.31 -19.60 -11.97
N SER A 149 4.24 -18.70 -12.95
CA SER A 149 5.34 -18.40 -13.87
C SER A 149 6.05 -17.07 -13.61
N SER A 150 5.54 -16.25 -12.69
CA SER A 150 6.11 -14.94 -12.37
C SER A 150 7.49 -15.08 -11.70
N PRO A 151 8.54 -14.41 -12.23
CA PRO A 151 9.85 -14.37 -11.58
C PRO A 151 9.86 -13.50 -10.30
N TYR A 152 8.76 -12.81 -10.01
CA TYR A 152 8.62 -11.94 -8.84
C TYR A 152 7.96 -12.69 -7.68
N THR A 153 8.76 -13.00 -6.66
CA THR A 153 8.29 -13.56 -5.39
C THR A 153 8.28 -12.48 -4.31
N PRO A 154 7.12 -11.91 -3.93
CA PRO A 154 7.05 -10.94 -2.83
C PRO A 154 7.25 -11.62 -1.46
N ARG A 155 7.72 -10.86 -0.46
CA ARG A 155 7.75 -11.28 0.95
C ARG A 155 6.36 -11.72 1.40
N VAL A 156 6.29 -12.66 2.36
CA VAL A 156 5.03 -13.14 2.94
C VAL A 156 4.22 -11.97 3.53
N GLY A 157 3.14 -11.62 2.86
CA GLY A 157 2.26 -10.52 3.25
C GLY A 157 1.22 -10.93 4.29
N ARG A 158 1.63 -10.95 5.56
CA ARG A 158 0.71 -11.01 6.71
C ARG A 158 0.14 -9.62 7.02
N ILE A 159 -1.07 -9.58 7.55
CA ILE A 159 -1.80 -8.35 7.89
C ILE A 159 -1.57 -8.06 9.37
N GLY A 160 -1.21 -6.83 9.70
CA GLY A 160 -0.92 -6.37 11.07
C GLY A 160 0.36 -6.96 11.64
N ARG A 161 1.28 -7.45 10.80
CA ARG A 161 2.54 -8.03 11.27
C ARG A 161 3.37 -6.96 11.94
N ALA A 162 3.48 -5.76 11.38
CA ALA A 162 4.37 -4.73 11.93
C ALA A 162 4.05 -4.36 13.38
N LEU A 163 2.80 -4.48 13.81
CA LEU A 163 2.33 -4.04 15.13
C LEU A 163 3.10 -4.63 16.31
N HIS A 164 3.61 -5.88 16.22
CA HIS A 164 4.40 -6.46 17.32
C HIS A 164 5.75 -5.78 17.56
N ARG A 165 6.24 -4.96 16.60
CA ARG A 165 7.52 -4.22 16.72
C ARG A 165 7.33 -2.79 17.20
N LEU A 166 6.10 -2.32 17.33
CA LEU A 166 5.83 -0.96 17.77
C LEU A 166 5.56 -0.98 19.28
N SER A 167 6.10 0.00 19.98
CA SER A 167 5.60 0.35 21.31
C SER A 167 4.19 0.95 21.20
N ASP A 168 3.47 0.97 22.32
CA ASP A 168 2.16 1.61 22.38
C ASP A 168 2.25 3.11 22.04
N GLU A 169 3.31 3.78 22.52
CA GLU A 169 3.58 5.19 22.25
C GLU A 169 3.83 5.45 20.76
N LEU A 170 4.70 4.67 20.11
CA LEU A 170 4.95 4.80 18.67
C LEU A 170 3.69 4.47 17.84
N THR A 171 2.89 3.52 18.31
CA THR A 171 1.61 3.19 17.66
C THR A 171 0.65 4.38 17.71
N GLU A 172 0.55 5.08 18.84
CA GLU A 172 -0.27 6.28 18.99
C GLU A 172 0.24 7.45 18.14
N GLU A 173 1.55 7.66 18.10
CA GLU A 173 2.17 8.67 17.23
C GLU A 173 1.85 8.43 15.75
N VAL A 174 1.99 7.18 15.29
CA VAL A 174 1.65 6.79 13.91
C VAL A 174 0.16 6.96 13.64
N CYS A 175 -0.71 6.65 14.60
CA CYS A 175 -2.15 6.89 14.48
C CYS A 175 -2.45 8.39 14.32
N THR A 176 -1.83 9.21 15.16
CA THR A 176 -1.97 10.68 15.14
C THR A 176 -1.46 11.26 13.81
N ALA A 177 -0.28 10.83 13.35
CA ALA A 177 0.32 11.28 12.09
C ALA A 177 -0.49 10.86 10.86
N SER A 178 -1.10 9.66 10.90
CA SER A 178 -1.98 9.13 9.85
C SER A 178 -3.35 9.83 9.83
N GLY A 179 -3.77 10.39 10.96
CA GLY A 179 -5.01 11.18 11.11
C GLY A 179 -6.28 10.40 10.76
N LYS A 180 -7.31 11.12 10.30
CA LYS A 180 -8.62 10.53 9.97
C LYS A 180 -8.57 9.49 8.85
N MET A 181 -7.54 9.52 7.99
CA MET A 181 -7.39 8.53 6.91
C MET A 181 -7.28 7.10 7.46
N LEU A 182 -6.66 6.93 8.64
CA LEU A 182 -6.54 5.63 9.27
C LEU A 182 -7.91 5.03 9.62
N ILE A 183 -8.82 5.85 10.15
CA ILE A 183 -10.20 5.45 10.48
C ILE A 183 -11.00 5.23 9.18
N ASN A 184 -10.90 6.16 8.23
CA ASN A 184 -11.64 6.09 6.96
C ASN A 184 -11.35 4.82 6.14
N PHE A 185 -10.13 4.28 6.24
CA PHE A 185 -9.76 3.03 5.59
C PHE A 185 -9.90 1.79 6.49
N GLY A 186 -10.33 1.96 7.74
CA GLY A 186 -10.59 0.86 8.67
C GLY A 186 -9.34 0.24 9.29
N TYR A 187 -8.26 1.02 9.46
CA TYR A 187 -6.96 0.56 9.95
C TYR A 187 -6.63 1.02 11.37
N HIS A 188 -7.49 1.79 12.04
CA HIS A 188 -7.22 2.24 13.40
C HIS A 188 -7.26 1.03 14.37
N PRO A 189 -6.20 0.77 15.16
CA PRO A 189 -6.14 -0.41 16.04
C PRO A 189 -7.32 -0.51 16.99
N THR A 190 -7.60 0.57 17.75
CA THR A 190 -8.70 0.60 18.72
C THR A 190 -10.06 0.84 18.07
N LEU A 191 -10.22 1.95 17.33
CA LEU A 191 -11.51 2.39 16.79
C LEU A 191 -12.06 1.49 15.68
N CYS A 192 -11.20 0.75 14.97
CA CYS A 192 -11.62 -0.16 13.90
C CYS A 192 -11.33 -1.62 14.22
N SER A 193 -10.84 -1.93 15.43
CA SER A 193 -10.37 -3.26 15.84
C SER A 193 -9.37 -3.86 14.84
N PHE A 194 -8.50 -3.05 14.24
CA PHE A 194 -7.47 -3.54 13.32
C PHE A 194 -6.35 -4.23 14.13
N PRO A 195 -5.80 -5.38 13.69
CA PRO A 195 -6.03 -6.10 12.44
C PRO A 195 -7.09 -7.21 12.51
N THR A 196 -7.71 -7.43 13.67
CA THR A 196 -8.64 -8.54 13.95
C THR A 196 -10.04 -8.32 13.36
N ASN A 197 -10.31 -7.13 12.86
CA ASN A 197 -11.56 -6.79 12.19
C ASN A 197 -11.81 -7.68 10.97
N GLU A 198 -12.77 -8.61 11.09
CA GLU A 198 -13.20 -9.48 9.99
C GLU A 198 -13.94 -8.70 8.91
N LYS A 199 -14.66 -7.64 9.30
CA LYS A 199 -15.37 -6.71 8.43
C LYS A 199 -14.99 -5.29 8.82
N PRO A 200 -13.81 -4.81 8.39
CA PRO A 200 -13.49 -3.40 8.58
C PRO A 200 -14.63 -2.55 8.00
N PRO A 201 -14.91 -1.36 8.55
CA PRO A 201 -15.88 -0.46 7.93
C PRO A 201 -15.52 -0.36 6.44
N ARG A 202 -16.48 -0.69 5.57
CA ARG A 202 -16.28 -0.46 4.13
C ARG A 202 -15.94 1.01 4.03
N PRO A 203 -14.82 1.41 3.41
CA PRO A 203 -14.61 2.81 3.12
C PRO A 203 -15.90 3.25 2.42
N GLU A 204 -16.68 4.15 3.03
CA GLU A 204 -17.99 4.58 2.53
C GLU A 204 -17.92 5.22 1.12
N ARG A 205 -16.72 5.21 0.52
CA ARG A 205 -16.29 5.82 -0.73
C ARG A 205 -15.24 4.99 -1.46
N CYS A 206 -15.32 3.65 -1.42
CA CYS A 206 -14.45 2.80 -2.25
C CYS A 206 -14.57 3.13 -3.74
N ILE A 207 -15.71 3.69 -4.16
CA ILE A 207 -15.89 4.24 -5.49
C ILE A 207 -16.34 5.68 -5.33
N ARG A 208 -15.61 6.60 -5.95
CA ARG A 208 -15.94 8.02 -5.98
C ARG A 208 -16.22 8.42 -7.44
N PRO A 209 -17.38 9.03 -7.73
CA PRO A 209 -17.64 9.57 -9.06
C PRO A 209 -16.75 10.80 -9.33
N GLY A 210 -16.45 11.05 -10.59
CA GLY A 210 -15.79 12.28 -11.01
C GLY A 210 -16.70 13.50 -10.81
N ARG A 211 -16.12 14.70 -10.66
CA ARG A 211 -16.87 15.97 -10.55
C ARG A 211 -17.14 16.62 -11.91
N GLY A 212 -17.59 15.84 -12.90
CA GLY A 212 -17.95 16.34 -14.24
C GLY A 212 -17.75 15.33 -15.38
N ALA A 213 -18.24 15.68 -16.57
CA ALA A 213 -18.25 14.80 -17.76
C ALA A 213 -16.87 14.61 -18.44
N GLN A 214 -15.87 15.44 -18.10
CA GLN A 214 -14.50 15.37 -18.64
C GLN A 214 -13.44 15.72 -17.59
N CYS A 215 -13.45 15.04 -16.45
CA CYS A 215 -12.40 15.24 -15.45
C CYS A 215 -11.10 14.55 -15.90
N VAL A 216 -10.02 15.32 -15.98
CA VAL A 216 -8.66 14.82 -16.19
C VAL A 216 -7.82 15.28 -14.99
N ALA A 217 -7.00 14.38 -14.45
CA ALA A 217 -5.95 14.75 -13.50
C ALA A 217 -4.58 14.65 -14.18
N MET A 218 -3.68 15.53 -13.76
CA MET A 218 -2.31 15.55 -14.26
C MET A 218 -1.42 14.73 -13.33
N LEU A 219 -0.95 13.59 -13.82
CA LEU A 219 0.08 12.82 -13.16
C LEU A 219 1.45 13.47 -13.41
N ASN A 220 2.30 13.57 -12.38
CA ASN A 220 3.62 14.20 -12.47
C ASN A 220 3.54 15.65 -13.00
N ASP A 221 2.58 16.43 -12.52
CA ASP A 221 2.47 17.84 -12.87
C ASP A 221 3.70 18.61 -12.35
N ARG A 222 4.46 19.21 -13.26
CA ARG A 222 5.68 19.95 -12.90
C ARG A 222 5.40 21.19 -12.05
N ARG A 223 4.16 21.68 -12.06
CA ARG A 223 3.71 22.83 -11.25
C ARG A 223 3.48 22.45 -9.79
N GLU A 224 3.22 21.18 -9.52
CA GLU A 224 3.01 20.66 -8.18
C GLU A 224 4.34 20.18 -7.58
N LYS A 225 4.45 20.23 -6.25
CA LYS A 225 5.64 19.75 -5.52
C LYS A 225 5.45 18.30 -5.11
N ASP A 226 6.55 17.54 -5.13
CA ASP A 226 6.60 16.21 -4.52
C ASP A 226 6.25 16.33 -3.03
N LEU A 227 5.63 15.30 -2.45
CA LEU A 227 5.27 15.29 -1.02
C LEU A 227 6.50 15.39 -0.12
N ARG A 228 7.62 14.83 -0.57
CA ARG A 228 8.88 14.90 0.14
C ARG A 228 9.62 16.17 -0.22
N GLY A 229 9.89 16.99 0.80
CA GLY A 229 10.89 18.04 0.71
C GLY A 229 12.28 17.47 0.38
N THR A 230 13.16 18.32 -0.13
CA THR A 230 14.56 17.96 -0.46
C THR A 230 15.40 17.59 0.77
N ASP A 231 14.91 18.00 1.95
CA ASP A 231 15.46 17.79 3.28
C ASP A 231 14.91 16.53 3.99
N ASN A 232 13.91 15.84 3.42
CA ASN A 232 13.36 14.64 4.04
C ASN A 232 14.42 13.53 4.07
N ARG A 233 14.76 13.03 5.27
CA ARG A 233 15.80 12.02 5.52
C ARG A 233 15.47 10.63 4.93
N PHE A 234 14.22 10.39 4.56
CA PHE A 234 13.73 9.13 4.01
C PHE A 234 13.50 9.24 2.49
N GLY A 235 13.03 8.17 1.85
CA GLY A 235 12.93 8.14 0.38
C GLY A 235 14.28 7.81 -0.26
N ARG A 236 14.84 8.75 -1.03
CA ARG A 236 16.07 8.54 -1.82
C ARG A 236 17.31 8.33 -0.94
N TYR A 237 17.36 8.97 0.23
CA TYR A 237 18.51 8.88 1.14
C TYR A 237 18.66 7.51 1.81
N MET A 238 17.60 6.70 1.88
CA MET A 238 17.70 5.33 2.40
C MET A 238 18.66 4.45 1.59
N THR A 239 18.80 4.73 0.28
CA THR A 239 19.80 4.03 -0.55
C THR A 239 21.21 4.37 -0.10
N THR A 240 21.48 5.64 0.20
CA THR A 240 22.78 6.09 0.69
C THR A 240 23.06 5.53 2.07
N PHE A 241 22.09 5.57 2.99
CA PHE A 241 22.19 4.97 4.32
C PHE A 241 22.56 3.49 4.23
N ARG A 242 21.78 2.69 3.49
CA ARG A 242 22.06 1.26 3.29
C ARG A 242 23.49 1.05 2.80
N LYS A 243 23.91 1.73 1.73
CA LYS A 243 25.25 1.56 1.13
C LYS A 243 26.38 1.89 2.10
N MET A 244 26.20 2.86 2.99
CA MET A 244 27.18 3.16 4.04
C MET A 244 27.33 2.01 5.04
N HIS A 245 26.23 1.32 5.36
CA HIS A 245 26.21 0.20 6.31
C HIS A 245 26.45 -1.18 5.68
N THR A 246 26.50 -1.28 4.34
CA THR A 246 26.72 -2.54 3.61
C THR A 246 28.00 -2.56 2.77
N LYS A 247 28.91 -1.60 2.97
CA LYS A 247 30.12 -1.38 2.15
C LYS A 247 29.81 -1.33 0.64
N GLY A 248 28.78 -0.57 0.26
CA GLY A 248 28.35 -0.48 -1.12
C GLY A 248 27.64 -1.74 -1.61
N ASP A 249 26.91 -2.41 -0.72
CA ASP A 249 26.14 -3.64 -0.95
C ASP A 249 26.95 -4.94 -1.07
N THR A 250 28.25 -4.91 -0.76
CA THR A 250 29.09 -6.12 -0.74
C THR A 250 28.94 -6.92 0.55
N GLU A 251 28.51 -6.29 1.64
CA GLU A 251 28.25 -6.91 2.95
C GLU A 251 26.80 -6.64 3.35
N PRO A 252 25.83 -7.46 2.91
CA PRO A 252 24.42 -7.21 3.19
C PRO A 252 24.10 -7.33 4.68
N LEU A 253 23.13 -6.55 5.14
CA LEU A 253 22.61 -6.65 6.50
C LEU A 253 22.01 -8.05 6.75
N PRO A 254 22.02 -8.54 8.01
CA PRO A 254 21.39 -9.79 8.38
C PRO A 254 19.91 -9.87 7.95
N VAL A 255 19.52 -10.99 7.36
CA VAL A 255 18.16 -11.25 6.86
C VAL A 255 17.65 -12.61 7.30
N VAL A 256 16.35 -12.73 7.46
CA VAL A 256 15.65 -14.00 7.64
C VAL A 256 15.02 -14.45 6.32
N SER A 257 15.38 -15.64 5.85
CA SER A 257 14.71 -16.33 4.75
C SER A 257 13.34 -16.81 5.22
N GLY A 258 12.27 -16.54 4.47
CA GLY A 258 10.89 -16.78 4.92
C GLY A 258 10.58 -18.23 5.28
N THR A 259 10.47 -18.53 6.58
CA THR A 259 9.57 -19.53 7.21
C THR A 259 9.48 -19.21 8.72
N PRO A 260 8.41 -19.60 9.45
CA PRO A 260 7.70 -18.67 10.33
C PRO A 260 7.95 -18.91 11.82
N TYR A 261 8.11 -17.82 12.57
CA TYR A 261 7.69 -17.81 13.98
C TYR A 261 6.16 -17.98 14.03
N CYS A 262 5.71 -19.11 14.58
CA CYS A 262 4.36 -19.28 15.07
C CYS A 262 4.23 -18.50 16.38
N ILE A 263 3.48 -17.41 16.37
CA ILE A 263 2.94 -16.88 17.63
C ILE A 263 1.90 -17.92 18.08
N LYS A 264 2.27 -18.75 19.06
CA LYS A 264 1.28 -19.53 19.82
C LYS A 264 0.42 -18.51 20.55
N VAL A 265 -0.80 -18.32 20.08
CA VAL A 265 -1.83 -17.66 20.88
C VAL A 265 -2.13 -18.63 22.02
N SER A 266 -1.66 -18.29 23.22
CA SER A 266 -2.03 -19.01 24.44
C SER A 266 -3.57 -18.95 24.57
N PRO A 267 -4.27 -20.09 24.72
CA PRO A 267 -5.69 -20.03 25.04
C PRO A 267 -5.85 -19.38 26.42
N SER A 268 -6.78 -18.43 26.49
CA SER A 268 -7.25 -17.83 27.75
C SER A 268 -7.65 -18.94 28.73
N PRO A 269 -7.40 -18.79 30.04
CA PRO A 269 -7.84 -19.78 31.01
C PRO A 269 -9.38 -19.79 31.02
N SER A 270 -9.96 -20.89 30.55
CA SER A 270 -11.37 -21.21 30.80
C SER A 270 -11.54 -21.35 32.31
N GLY A 271 -12.35 -20.47 32.89
CA GLY A 271 -12.73 -20.53 34.30
C GLY A 271 -13.40 -21.87 34.62
N GLU A 272 -12.86 -22.53 35.64
CA GLU A 272 -13.55 -23.55 36.39
C GLU A 272 -14.70 -22.87 37.15
N HIS A 273 -15.93 -23.26 36.81
CA HIS A 273 -17.05 -23.15 37.73
C HIS A 273 -17.30 -24.53 38.32
N ALA A 274 -17.27 -24.58 39.65
CA ALA A 274 -17.94 -25.57 40.48
C ALA A 274 -19.45 -25.61 40.19
#